data_AF-A0A3M2H3X2-F1
#
_entry.id   AF-A0A3M2H3X2-F1
#
_cell.length_a   1.000
_cell.length_b   1.000
_cell.length_c   1.000
_cell.angle_alpha   90.00
_cell.angle_beta   90.00
_cell.angle_gamma   90.00
#
_symmetry.space_group_name_H-M   'P 1'
#
loop_
_entity.id
_entity.type
_entity.pdbx_description
1 polymer ?
#
loop_
_entity_poly.entity_id
_entity_poly.type
_entity_poly.pdbx_seq_one_letter_code
_entity_poly.pdbx_strand_id
1 'polypeptide(L)'
;MGLPPLAGFWSKDEILAGTGGWGLFGGTGGNGAYTLMLVMGVAGAAVTAAYMTRAIYLTFFGEFRGHGHPHESGPRIVVPLYVLAAFAVVAGFFNLPPGFQLVPESWTERFGHYVEPVAAYFPPIEHATPSWSLAIVSTLVALIGVGLAYNYYFVRVDALARQRGESLTELPDGWVSRYRWARAGHTLLVNKYYFDHLYSGIIAAGVKGPIARAANWFNQHVLDGIVDGTAKATVEASHVVYDVIDQGIVDGVVNGSGAVADATGEELRHLQTGKVQQYAALLFAGASVLAGVFVVVLSF
;
A
#
# COMPACT_ATOMS: atom_id res chain seq x y z
N MET A 1 -18.73 0.32 -24.45
CA MET A 1 -19.79 -0.46 -25.12
C MET A 1 -19.38 -0.96 -26.50
N GLY A 2 -18.41 -0.32 -27.17
CA GLY A 2 -17.96 -0.76 -28.50
C GLY A 2 -19.07 -0.61 -29.55
N LEU A 3 -19.76 0.55 -29.53
CA LEU A 3 -20.77 0.88 -30.52
C LEU A 3 -20.10 1.59 -31.71
N PRO A 4 -20.50 1.29 -32.96
CA PRO A 4 -20.00 2.01 -34.12
C PRO A 4 -20.43 3.49 -34.05
N PRO A 5 -19.59 4.46 -34.47
CA PRO A 5 -18.28 4.32 -35.13
C PRO A 5 -17.06 4.47 -34.19
N LEU A 6 -17.23 4.36 -32.87
CA LEU A 6 -16.18 4.72 -31.88
C LEU A 6 -14.97 3.77 -31.92
N ALA A 7 -13.81 4.22 -31.42
CA ALA A 7 -12.57 3.43 -31.41
C ALA A 7 -12.71 2.04 -30.75
N GLY A 8 -13.48 1.97 -29.66
CA GLY A 8 -13.73 0.71 -28.96
C GLY A 8 -14.57 -0.31 -29.73
N PHE A 9 -15.24 0.08 -30.83
CA PHE A 9 -15.92 -0.87 -31.72
C PHE A 9 -14.88 -1.64 -32.55
N TRP A 10 -14.01 -0.90 -33.25
CA TRP A 10 -12.99 -1.48 -34.14
C TRP A 10 -12.02 -2.39 -33.39
N SER A 11 -11.48 -1.93 -32.26
CA SER A 11 -10.55 -2.73 -31.44
C SER A 11 -11.21 -4.00 -30.86
N LYS A 12 -12.48 -3.93 -30.47
CA LYS A 12 -13.20 -5.10 -29.96
C LYS A 12 -13.52 -6.10 -31.07
N ASP A 13 -13.97 -5.61 -32.22
CA ASP A 13 -14.34 -6.47 -33.36
C ASP A 13 -13.11 -7.23 -33.89
N GLU A 14 -11.96 -6.56 -33.94
CA GLU A 14 -10.66 -7.17 -34.27
C GLU A 14 -10.31 -8.34 -33.33
N ILE A 15 -10.46 -8.16 -32.01
CA ILE A 15 -10.21 -9.23 -31.03
C ILE A 15 -11.18 -10.40 -31.21
N LEU A 16 -12.46 -10.11 -31.47
CA LEU A 16 -13.45 -11.17 -31.72
C LEU A 16 -13.15 -11.92 -33.02
N ALA A 17 -12.79 -11.20 -34.09
CA ALA A 17 -12.37 -11.80 -35.35
C ALA A 17 -11.09 -12.63 -35.18
N GLY A 18 -10.13 -12.17 -34.37
CA GLY A 18 -8.88 -12.84 -34.05
C GLY A 18 -9.03 -14.23 -33.42
N THR A 19 -10.17 -14.53 -32.79
CA THR A 19 -10.45 -15.86 -32.24
C THR A 19 -10.58 -16.96 -33.29
N GLY A 20 -10.85 -16.58 -34.55
CA GLY A 20 -11.03 -17.49 -35.69
C GLY A 20 -12.25 -18.42 -35.61
N GLY A 21 -12.99 -18.41 -34.48
CA GLY A 21 -14.11 -19.31 -34.20
C GLY A 21 -15.43 -18.97 -34.91
N TRP A 22 -15.46 -17.91 -35.73
CA TRP A 22 -16.66 -17.48 -36.46
C TRP A 22 -16.92 -18.38 -37.68
N GLY A 23 -17.35 -19.61 -37.42
CA GLY A 23 -17.48 -20.67 -38.44
C GLY A 23 -18.78 -20.65 -39.27
N LEU A 24 -19.76 -19.79 -38.95
CA LEU A 24 -21.06 -19.81 -39.64
C LEU A 24 -21.00 -19.29 -41.09
N PHE A 25 -19.94 -18.56 -41.45
CA PHE A 25 -19.75 -17.92 -42.77
C PHE A 25 -18.33 -18.08 -43.34
N GLY A 26 -17.60 -19.14 -42.96
CA GLY A 26 -16.29 -19.45 -43.55
C GLY A 26 -15.06 -19.16 -42.69
N GLY A 27 -15.22 -18.89 -41.39
CA GLY A 27 -14.10 -18.54 -40.52
C GLY A 27 -13.61 -17.11 -40.77
N THR A 28 -12.94 -16.52 -39.80
CA THR A 28 -12.29 -15.20 -39.95
C THR A 28 -10.81 -15.32 -40.32
N GLY A 29 -10.25 -16.52 -40.42
CA GLY A 29 -8.81 -16.72 -40.67
C GLY A 29 -7.93 -16.24 -39.51
N GLY A 30 -8.50 -16.12 -38.30
CA GLY A 30 -7.72 -15.81 -37.09
C GLY A 30 -6.90 -17.00 -36.60
N ASN A 31 -6.12 -16.79 -35.54
CA ASN A 31 -5.13 -17.74 -35.01
C ASN A 31 -5.75 -18.95 -34.28
N GLY A 32 -6.70 -19.67 -34.89
CA GLY A 32 -7.33 -20.88 -34.33
C GLY A 32 -8.84 -20.94 -34.57
N ALA A 33 -9.52 -21.88 -33.91
CA ALA A 33 -10.99 -22.00 -33.91
C ALA A 33 -11.53 -21.91 -32.48
N TYR A 34 -11.26 -20.79 -31.80
CA TYR A 34 -11.58 -20.60 -30.38
C TYR A 34 -13.03 -20.15 -30.16
N THR A 35 -13.98 -20.98 -30.58
CA THR A 35 -15.42 -20.68 -30.51
C THR A 35 -15.90 -20.37 -29.09
N LEU A 36 -15.34 -21.04 -28.07
CA LEU A 36 -15.67 -20.74 -26.68
C LEU A 36 -15.28 -19.30 -26.29
N MET A 37 -14.07 -18.86 -26.64
CA MET A 37 -13.58 -17.51 -26.37
C MET A 37 -14.38 -16.47 -27.14
N LEU A 38 -14.78 -16.77 -28.38
CA LEU A 38 -15.67 -15.93 -29.17
C LEU A 38 -17.02 -15.74 -28.47
N VAL A 39 -17.66 -16.83 -28.04
CA VAL A 39 -18.94 -16.78 -27.32
C VAL A 39 -18.80 -16.00 -26.01
N MET A 40 -17.73 -16.22 -25.25
CA MET A 40 -17.46 -15.45 -24.03
C MET A 40 -17.23 -13.97 -24.32
N GLY A 41 -16.50 -13.62 -25.39
CA GLY A 41 -16.26 -12.25 -25.78
C GLY A 41 -17.53 -11.53 -26.24
N VAL A 42 -18.38 -12.19 -27.03
CA VAL A 42 -19.69 -11.68 -27.46
C VAL A 42 -20.63 -11.52 -26.27
N ALA A 43 -20.70 -12.50 -25.36
CA ALA A 43 -21.48 -12.39 -24.13
C ALA A 43 -20.95 -11.27 -23.22
N GLY A 44 -19.62 -11.17 -23.08
CA GLY A 44 -18.93 -10.11 -22.36
C GLY A 44 -19.25 -8.72 -22.92
N ALA A 45 -19.42 -8.61 -24.24
CA ALA A 45 -19.87 -7.38 -24.89
C ALA A 45 -21.28 -6.95 -24.45
N ALA A 46 -22.22 -7.90 -24.40
CA ALA A 46 -23.59 -7.66 -23.95
C ALA A 46 -23.61 -7.21 -22.48
N VAL A 47 -22.88 -7.93 -21.62
CA VAL A 47 -22.72 -7.58 -20.20
C VAL A 47 -22.09 -6.21 -20.06
N THR A 48 -21.09 -5.89 -20.89
CA THR A 48 -20.42 -4.58 -20.91
C THR A 48 -21.35 -3.44 -21.27
N ALA A 49 -22.17 -3.64 -22.31
CA ALA A 49 -23.20 -2.70 -22.68
C ALA A 49 -24.23 -2.51 -21.55
N ALA A 50 -24.67 -3.60 -20.93
CA ALA A 50 -25.65 -3.56 -19.84
C ALA A 50 -25.12 -2.83 -18.59
N TYR A 51 -23.91 -3.16 -18.11
CA TYR A 51 -23.39 -2.52 -16.89
C TYR A 51 -23.02 -1.05 -17.10
N MET A 52 -22.53 -0.67 -18.28
CA MET A 52 -22.27 0.74 -18.59
C MET A 52 -23.58 1.54 -18.69
N THR A 53 -24.65 0.94 -19.22
CA THR A 53 -25.98 1.57 -19.29
C THR A 53 -26.54 1.79 -17.88
N ARG A 54 -26.40 0.78 -17.01
CA ARG A 54 -26.71 0.88 -15.58
C ARG A 54 -25.95 2.03 -14.91
N ALA A 55 -24.64 2.11 -15.13
CA ALA A 55 -23.80 3.14 -14.50
C ALA A 55 -24.20 4.55 -14.93
N ILE A 56 -24.44 4.76 -16.24
CA ILE A 56 -24.91 6.05 -16.78
C ILE A 56 -26.27 6.42 -16.16
N TYR A 57 -27.22 5.49 -16.14
CA TYR A 57 -28.54 5.73 -15.55
C TYR A 57 -28.45 6.14 -14.08
N LEU A 58 -27.81 5.31 -13.26
CA LEU A 58 -27.77 5.52 -11.80
C LEU A 58 -27.00 6.79 -11.41
N THR A 59 -26.11 7.28 -12.27
CA THR A 59 -25.29 8.46 -11.99
C THR A 59 -25.93 9.75 -12.50
N PHE A 60 -26.51 9.74 -13.71
CA PHE A 60 -26.94 10.98 -14.38
C PHE A 60 -28.45 11.15 -14.49
N PHE A 61 -29.22 10.06 -14.46
CA PHE A 61 -30.68 10.09 -14.69
C PHE A 61 -31.51 9.74 -13.46
N GLY A 62 -30.90 9.13 -12.44
CA GLY A 62 -31.54 8.90 -11.15
C GLY A 62 -31.58 10.15 -10.27
N GLU A 63 -32.30 10.08 -9.16
CA GLU A 63 -32.27 11.13 -8.14
C GLU A 63 -30.89 11.23 -7.48
N PHE A 64 -30.39 12.45 -7.32
CA PHE A 64 -29.11 12.73 -6.68
C PHE A 64 -29.16 12.37 -5.19
N ARG A 65 -28.17 11.59 -4.73
CA ARG A 65 -28.07 11.10 -3.35
C ARG A 65 -26.81 11.57 -2.61
N GLY A 66 -26.07 12.51 -3.21
CA GLY A 66 -24.83 13.03 -2.63
C GLY A 66 -25.06 14.16 -1.63
N HIS A 67 -23.97 14.60 -1.02
CA HIS A 67 -23.95 15.80 -0.18
C HIS A 67 -23.33 16.97 -0.96
N GLY A 68 -24.03 18.11 -1.02
CA GLY A 68 -23.56 19.33 -1.70
C GLY A 68 -24.19 19.60 -3.07
N HIS A 69 -23.90 20.77 -3.63
CA HIS A 69 -24.35 21.16 -4.96
C HIS A 69 -23.35 20.69 -6.03
N PRO A 70 -23.78 19.86 -7.01
CA PRO A 70 -22.95 19.52 -8.14
C PRO A 70 -22.53 20.79 -8.90
N HIS A 71 -21.24 20.93 -9.16
CA HIS A 71 -20.70 22.00 -9.99
C HIS A 71 -19.73 21.42 -11.03
N GLU A 72 -19.57 22.12 -12.14
CA GLU A 72 -18.63 21.74 -13.18
C GLU A 72 -17.19 21.81 -12.68
N SER A 73 -16.34 20.93 -13.22
CA SER A 73 -14.91 20.91 -12.86
C SER A 73 -14.14 22.03 -13.56
N GLY A 74 -13.05 22.50 -12.95
CA GLY A 74 -12.19 23.51 -13.56
C GLY A 74 -11.49 23.01 -14.84
N PRO A 75 -10.93 23.93 -15.68
CA PRO A 75 -10.33 23.59 -16.96
C PRO A 75 -9.21 22.53 -16.89
N ARG A 76 -8.54 22.41 -15.74
CA ARG A 76 -7.46 21.43 -15.51
C ARG A 76 -7.95 19.97 -15.57
N ILE A 77 -9.24 19.72 -15.36
CA ILE A 77 -9.85 18.39 -15.48
C ILE A 77 -10.58 18.27 -16.83
N VAL A 78 -11.34 19.30 -17.20
CA VAL A 78 -12.20 19.27 -18.40
C VAL A 78 -11.39 19.22 -19.71
N VAL A 79 -10.30 19.97 -19.82
CA VAL A 79 -9.49 20.00 -21.06
C VAL A 79 -8.88 18.63 -21.38
N PRO A 80 -8.22 17.92 -20.44
CA PRO A 80 -7.79 16.54 -20.68
C PRO A 80 -8.95 15.61 -21.08
N LEU A 81 -10.13 15.75 -20.47
CA LEU A 81 -11.29 14.92 -20.82
C LEU A 81 -11.77 15.15 -22.25
N TYR A 82 -11.79 16.40 -22.74
CA TYR A 82 -12.14 16.69 -24.13
C TYR A 82 -11.13 16.11 -25.12
N VAL A 83 -9.83 16.21 -24.81
CA VAL A 83 -8.78 15.61 -25.64
C VAL A 83 -8.95 14.09 -25.71
N LEU A 84 -9.17 13.43 -24.56
CA LEU A 84 -9.41 11.99 -24.50
C LEU A 84 -10.69 11.57 -25.24
N ALA A 85 -11.76 12.36 -25.12
CA ALA A 85 -13.01 12.12 -25.85
C ALA A 85 -12.81 12.23 -27.37
N ALA A 86 -12.06 13.23 -27.83
CA ALA A 86 -11.70 13.36 -29.25
C ALA A 86 -10.92 12.15 -29.75
N PHE A 87 -9.93 11.68 -28.99
CA PHE A 87 -9.20 10.45 -29.34
C PHE A 87 -10.09 9.20 -29.32
N ALA A 88 -11.03 9.07 -28.38
CA ALA A 88 -11.94 7.93 -28.35
C ALA A 88 -12.87 7.84 -29.58
N VAL A 89 -13.13 8.98 -30.24
CA VAL A 89 -13.88 9.03 -31.51
C VAL A 89 -12.95 8.82 -32.70
N VAL A 90 -11.82 9.53 -32.74
CA VAL A 90 -10.97 9.62 -33.94
C VAL A 90 -9.98 8.44 -34.06
N ALA A 91 -9.43 7.93 -32.96
CA ALA A 91 -8.40 6.88 -32.98
C ALA A 91 -8.89 5.59 -33.67
N GLY A 92 -10.19 5.32 -33.62
CA GLY A 92 -10.80 4.17 -34.29
C GLY A 92 -10.63 4.17 -35.80
N PHE A 93 -10.64 5.36 -36.42
CA PHE A 93 -10.48 5.50 -37.86
C PHE A 93 -9.06 5.13 -38.34
N PHE A 94 -8.07 5.20 -37.47
CA PHE A 94 -6.69 4.77 -37.77
C PHE A 94 -6.46 3.27 -37.60
N ASN A 95 -7.41 2.56 -36.99
CA ASN A 95 -7.37 1.11 -36.79
C ASN A 95 -8.49 0.41 -37.57
N LEU A 96 -8.88 1.01 -38.71
CA LEU A 96 -9.88 0.44 -39.58
C LEU A 96 -9.32 -0.81 -40.27
N PRO A 97 -10.05 -1.93 -40.25
CA PRO A 97 -9.59 -3.16 -40.88
C PRO A 97 -9.61 -3.07 -42.43
N PRO A 98 -8.73 -3.80 -43.15
CA PRO A 98 -8.69 -3.85 -44.61
C PRO A 98 -10.03 -4.31 -45.19
N GLY A 99 -10.70 -3.43 -45.95
CA GLY A 99 -12.06 -3.67 -46.48
C GLY A 99 -13.12 -2.69 -45.97
N PHE A 100 -12.84 -1.94 -44.89
CA PHE A 100 -13.64 -0.78 -44.47
C PHE A 100 -12.99 0.50 -45.01
N GLN A 101 -13.18 0.79 -46.31
CA GLN A 101 -12.58 1.95 -47.01
C GLN A 101 -13.21 3.31 -46.63
N LEU A 102 -13.36 3.59 -45.33
CA LEU A 102 -13.81 4.89 -44.83
C LEU A 102 -12.65 5.92 -44.76
N VAL A 103 -11.40 5.45 -44.79
CA VAL A 103 -10.18 6.25 -44.80
C VAL A 103 -9.23 5.71 -45.87
N PRO A 104 -8.26 6.53 -46.35
CA PRO A 104 -7.24 6.06 -47.27
C PRO A 104 -6.48 4.84 -46.73
N GLU A 105 -6.11 3.89 -47.58
CA GLU A 105 -5.36 2.66 -47.20
C GLU A 105 -4.04 2.97 -46.47
N SER A 106 -3.45 4.15 -46.70
CA SER A 106 -2.26 4.57 -45.96
C SER A 106 -2.52 4.84 -44.47
N TRP A 107 -3.78 4.87 -44.02
CA TRP A 107 -4.19 5.16 -42.64
C TRP A 107 -4.74 3.93 -41.91
N THR A 108 -4.98 2.81 -42.60
CA THR A 108 -5.47 1.56 -42.00
C THR A 108 -4.36 0.79 -41.28
N GLU A 109 -4.70 0.03 -40.23
CA GLU A 109 -3.80 -0.88 -39.47
C GLU A 109 -2.50 -0.29 -38.89
N ARG A 110 -2.38 1.04 -38.77
CA ARG A 110 -1.12 1.68 -38.33
C ARG A 110 -0.66 1.27 -36.93
N PHE A 111 -1.58 0.83 -36.06
CA PHE A 111 -1.26 0.41 -34.70
C PHE A 111 -0.95 -1.09 -34.57
N GLY A 112 -1.47 -1.94 -35.45
CA GLY A 112 -1.29 -3.39 -35.39
C GLY A 112 0.19 -3.77 -35.49
N HIS A 113 0.87 -3.24 -36.50
CA HIS A 113 2.28 -3.57 -36.77
C HIS A 113 3.31 -2.95 -35.81
N TYR A 114 2.92 -1.97 -34.99
CA TYR A 114 3.86 -1.32 -34.06
C TYR A 114 4.11 -2.13 -32.79
N VAL A 115 3.18 -3.02 -32.42
CA VAL A 115 3.21 -3.78 -31.16
C VAL A 115 3.49 -5.27 -31.40
N GLU A 116 3.67 -5.68 -32.65
CA GLU A 116 3.95 -7.07 -33.00
C GLU A 116 5.32 -7.52 -32.44
N PRO A 117 5.38 -8.68 -31.77
CA PRO A 117 6.64 -9.20 -31.27
C PRO A 117 7.51 -9.71 -32.44
N VAL A 118 8.53 -8.94 -32.81
CA VAL A 118 9.39 -9.22 -33.99
C VAL A 118 10.50 -10.26 -33.73
N ALA A 119 10.32 -11.17 -32.77
CA ALA A 119 11.35 -12.16 -32.44
C ALA A 119 11.10 -13.51 -33.15
N ALA A 120 12.16 -14.14 -33.66
CA ALA A 120 12.13 -15.36 -34.48
C ALA A 120 11.51 -16.60 -33.81
N TYR A 121 11.22 -16.56 -32.50
CA TYR A 121 10.56 -17.65 -31.78
C TYR A 121 9.03 -17.55 -31.80
N PHE A 122 8.46 -16.40 -32.12
CA PHE A 122 7.01 -16.26 -32.17
C PHE A 122 6.46 -16.84 -33.48
N PRO A 123 5.39 -17.66 -33.43
CA PRO A 123 4.70 -18.08 -34.63
C PRO A 123 4.20 -16.84 -35.40
N PRO A 124 4.21 -16.87 -36.75
CA PRO A 124 3.65 -15.78 -37.53
C PRO A 124 2.18 -15.58 -37.13
N ILE A 125 1.84 -14.35 -36.78
CA ILE A 125 0.47 -13.97 -36.40
C ILE A 125 -0.28 -13.72 -37.70
N GLU A 126 -1.33 -14.49 -37.95
CA GLU A 126 -2.27 -14.17 -39.02
C GLU A 126 -3.32 -13.19 -38.50
N HIS A 127 -3.45 -12.07 -39.20
CA HIS A 127 -4.48 -11.08 -38.93
C HIS A 127 -5.81 -11.59 -39.46
N ALA A 128 -6.80 -11.65 -38.58
CA ALA A 128 -8.12 -12.13 -38.95
C ALA A 128 -8.74 -11.19 -39.99
N THR A 129 -9.28 -11.79 -41.06
CA THR A 129 -10.03 -11.06 -42.07
C THR A 129 -11.27 -10.42 -41.45
N PRO A 130 -11.56 -9.15 -41.77
CA PRO A 130 -12.70 -8.44 -41.20
C PRO A 130 -14.02 -9.08 -41.63
N SER A 131 -14.95 -9.27 -40.69
CA SER A 131 -16.22 -9.92 -40.96
C SER A 131 -17.41 -9.03 -40.61
N TRP A 132 -18.09 -8.53 -41.64
CA TRP A 132 -19.32 -7.74 -41.47
C TRP A 132 -20.40 -8.48 -40.70
N SER A 133 -20.53 -9.80 -40.88
CA SER A 133 -21.54 -10.59 -40.16
C SER A 133 -21.23 -10.67 -38.67
N LEU A 134 -19.96 -10.86 -38.29
CA LEU A 134 -19.55 -10.82 -36.89
C LEU A 134 -19.77 -9.44 -36.28
N ALA A 135 -19.38 -8.38 -36.99
CA ALA A 135 -19.56 -7.00 -36.54
C ALA A 135 -21.03 -6.64 -36.31
N ILE A 136 -21.92 -7.02 -37.23
CA ILE A 136 -23.37 -6.80 -37.11
C ILE A 136 -23.92 -7.61 -35.93
N VAL A 137 -23.60 -8.90 -35.83
CA VAL A 137 -24.11 -9.75 -34.73
C VAL A 137 -23.61 -9.25 -33.38
N SER A 138 -22.32 -8.90 -33.26
CA SER A 138 -21.75 -8.41 -32.01
C SER A 138 -22.35 -7.05 -31.59
N THR A 139 -22.68 -6.20 -32.57
CA THR A 139 -23.38 -4.93 -32.35
C THR A 139 -24.82 -5.15 -31.91
N LEU A 140 -25.56 -6.03 -32.58
CA LEU A 140 -26.93 -6.37 -32.19
C LEU A 140 -26.99 -6.95 -30.76
N VAL A 141 -26.05 -7.83 -30.42
CA VAL A 141 -25.93 -8.39 -29.06
C VAL A 141 -25.64 -7.30 -28.03
N ALA A 142 -24.76 -6.35 -28.35
CA ALA A 142 -24.49 -5.21 -27.47
C ALA A 142 -25.74 -4.32 -27.31
N LEU A 143 -26.46 -4.04 -28.39
CA LEU A 143 -27.71 -3.26 -28.38
C LEU A 143 -28.83 -3.97 -27.60
N ILE A 144 -28.91 -5.30 -27.66
CA ILE A 144 -29.82 -6.07 -26.79
C ILE A 144 -29.44 -5.86 -25.32
N GLY A 145 -28.14 -5.90 -24.97
CA GLY A 145 -27.66 -5.59 -23.63
C GLY A 145 -28.06 -4.19 -23.17
N VAL A 146 -27.88 -3.17 -24.02
CA VAL A 146 -28.36 -1.80 -23.77
C VAL A 146 -29.87 -1.77 -23.59
N GLY A 147 -30.64 -2.36 -24.50
CA GLY A 147 -32.10 -2.33 -24.49
C GLY A 147 -32.71 -3.01 -23.28
N LEU A 148 -32.15 -4.17 -22.87
CA LEU A 148 -32.57 -4.87 -21.66
C LEU A 148 -32.27 -4.05 -20.39
N ALA A 149 -31.06 -3.48 -20.31
CA ALA A 149 -30.70 -2.61 -19.19
C ALA A 149 -31.54 -1.33 -19.17
N TYR A 150 -31.77 -0.71 -20.32
CA TYR A 150 -32.60 0.47 -20.47
C TYR A 150 -34.03 0.20 -19.99
N ASN A 151 -34.66 -0.87 -20.47
CA ASN A 151 -36.00 -1.27 -20.02
C ASN A 151 -36.04 -1.55 -18.51
N TYR A 152 -35.03 -2.23 -17.97
CA TYR A 152 -34.97 -2.49 -16.52
C TYR A 152 -34.84 -1.19 -15.71
N TYR A 153 -33.88 -0.34 -16.03
CA TYR A 153 -33.53 0.83 -15.22
C TYR A 153 -34.42 2.05 -15.53
N PHE A 154 -34.49 2.48 -16.80
CA PHE A 154 -35.22 3.70 -17.20
C PHE A 154 -36.74 3.51 -17.24
N VAL A 155 -37.24 2.28 -17.43
CA VAL A 155 -38.69 2.05 -17.51
C VAL A 155 -39.23 1.48 -16.19
N ARG A 156 -38.64 0.39 -15.68
CA ARG A 156 -39.22 -0.29 -14.50
C ARG A 156 -38.78 0.32 -13.16
N VAL A 157 -37.48 0.52 -12.95
CA VAL A 157 -36.98 1.08 -11.69
C VAL A 157 -37.43 2.52 -11.53
N ASP A 158 -37.28 3.35 -12.57
CA ASP A 158 -37.71 4.76 -12.56
C ASP A 158 -39.22 4.92 -12.28
N ALA A 159 -40.08 4.15 -12.97
CA ALA A 159 -41.52 4.21 -12.75
C ALA A 159 -41.90 3.85 -11.31
N LEU A 160 -41.25 2.85 -10.72
CA LEU A 160 -41.51 2.45 -9.33
C LEU A 160 -40.96 3.48 -8.34
N ALA A 161 -39.78 4.05 -8.61
CA ALA A 161 -39.19 5.11 -7.79
C ALA A 161 -40.12 6.32 -7.72
N ARG A 162 -40.66 6.77 -8.86
CA ARG A 162 -41.64 7.86 -8.93
C ARG A 162 -42.95 7.55 -8.23
N GLN A 163 -43.45 6.32 -8.33
CA GLN A 163 -44.67 5.90 -7.63
C GLN A 163 -44.51 5.90 -6.11
N ARG A 164 -43.33 5.52 -5.61
CA ARG A 164 -43.04 5.45 -4.17
C ARG A 164 -42.54 6.76 -3.59
N GLY A 165 -42.10 7.71 -4.44
CA GLY A 165 -41.42 8.92 -3.98
C GLY A 165 -40.07 8.62 -3.31
N GLU A 166 -39.43 7.51 -3.69
CA GLU A 166 -38.17 7.05 -3.11
C GLU A 166 -37.16 6.72 -4.20
N SER A 167 -35.90 7.11 -3.96
CA SER A 167 -34.81 6.80 -4.88
C SER A 167 -34.44 5.31 -4.85
N LEU A 168 -34.72 4.58 -5.94
CA LEU A 168 -34.41 3.14 -6.08
C LEU A 168 -33.20 2.87 -6.97
N THR A 169 -32.31 1.96 -6.55
CA THR A 169 -31.17 1.48 -7.35
C THR A 169 -31.46 0.17 -8.07
N GLU A 170 -32.47 -0.55 -7.61
CA GLU A 170 -32.90 -1.85 -8.12
C GLU A 170 -34.37 -2.08 -7.77
N LEU A 171 -35.01 -3.04 -8.44
CA LEU A 171 -36.38 -3.44 -8.12
C LEU A 171 -36.40 -4.27 -6.82
N PRO A 172 -37.13 -3.87 -5.77
CA PRO A 172 -37.26 -4.64 -4.53
C PRO A 172 -37.80 -6.06 -4.77
N ASP A 173 -38.77 -6.17 -5.67
CA ASP A 173 -39.39 -7.44 -6.08
C ASP A 173 -38.78 -8.00 -7.38
N GLY A 174 -37.47 -7.78 -7.57
CA GLY A 174 -36.71 -8.23 -8.71
C GLY A 174 -36.42 -9.75 -8.73
N TRP A 175 -35.61 -10.19 -9.71
CA TRP A 175 -35.29 -11.60 -9.88
C TRP A 175 -34.46 -12.17 -8.72
N VAL A 176 -33.59 -11.35 -8.15
CA VAL A 176 -32.73 -11.67 -7.00
C VAL A 176 -33.56 -11.98 -5.73
N SER A 177 -34.69 -11.30 -5.54
CA SER A 177 -35.59 -11.58 -4.41
C SER A 177 -36.46 -12.80 -4.66
N ARG A 178 -36.88 -13.06 -5.91
CA ARG A 178 -37.77 -14.19 -6.26
C ARG A 178 -37.06 -15.54 -6.37
N TYR A 179 -35.86 -15.60 -6.94
CA TYR A 179 -35.19 -16.87 -7.25
C TYR A 179 -33.93 -17.08 -6.41
N ARG A 180 -33.84 -18.22 -5.72
CA ARG A 180 -32.70 -18.58 -4.86
C ARG A 180 -31.37 -18.60 -5.60
N TRP A 181 -31.34 -19.14 -6.82
CA TRP A 181 -30.11 -19.22 -7.63
C TRP A 181 -29.66 -17.83 -8.10
N ALA A 182 -30.59 -16.94 -8.46
CA ALA A 182 -30.27 -15.55 -8.81
C ALA A 182 -29.71 -14.80 -7.60
N ARG A 183 -30.26 -15.06 -6.40
CA ARG A 183 -29.70 -14.55 -5.15
C ARG A 183 -28.30 -15.07 -4.87
N ALA A 184 -28.07 -16.38 -4.99
CA ALA A 184 -26.76 -16.98 -4.78
C ALA A 184 -25.72 -16.41 -5.76
N GLY A 185 -26.07 -16.29 -7.04
CA GLY A 185 -25.23 -15.67 -8.06
C GLY A 185 -24.93 -14.20 -7.75
N HIS A 186 -25.96 -13.42 -7.38
CA HIS A 186 -25.79 -12.03 -6.97
C HIS A 186 -24.86 -11.90 -5.75
N THR A 187 -25.06 -12.71 -4.72
CA THR A 187 -24.21 -12.73 -3.51
C THR A 187 -22.77 -13.05 -3.85
N LEU A 188 -22.53 -14.00 -4.77
CA LEU A 188 -21.18 -14.34 -5.23
C LEU A 188 -20.52 -13.17 -5.97
N LEU A 189 -21.25 -12.49 -6.86
CA LEU A 189 -20.76 -11.35 -7.62
C LEU A 189 -20.50 -10.12 -6.74
N VAL A 190 -21.40 -9.80 -5.80
CA VAL A 190 -21.25 -8.69 -4.85
C VAL A 190 -20.05 -8.90 -3.94
N ASN A 191 -19.79 -10.14 -3.51
CA ASN A 191 -18.60 -10.50 -2.74
C ASN A 191 -17.35 -10.70 -3.62
N LYS A 192 -17.35 -10.21 -4.87
CA LYS A 192 -16.22 -10.29 -5.82
C LYS A 192 -15.65 -11.71 -5.93
N TYR A 193 -16.53 -12.69 -6.10
CA TYR A 193 -16.17 -14.12 -6.17
C TYR A 193 -15.47 -14.66 -4.91
N TYR A 194 -15.58 -13.95 -3.78
CA TYR A 194 -14.87 -14.23 -2.54
C TYR A 194 -13.34 -14.20 -2.65
N PHE A 195 -12.79 -13.61 -3.72
CA PHE A 195 -11.34 -13.47 -3.86
C PHE A 195 -10.75 -12.61 -2.75
N ASP A 196 -11.43 -11.55 -2.32
CA ASP A 196 -10.97 -10.71 -1.21
C ASP A 196 -10.84 -11.51 0.10
N HIS A 197 -11.78 -12.43 0.36
CA HIS A 197 -11.74 -13.32 1.52
C HIS A 197 -10.60 -14.34 1.42
N LEU A 198 -10.40 -14.94 0.24
CA LEU A 198 -9.29 -15.86 -0.01
C LEU A 198 -7.94 -15.14 0.19
N TYR A 199 -7.74 -14.00 -0.46
CA TYR A 199 -6.47 -13.28 -0.39
C TYR A 199 -6.22 -12.68 0.99
N SER A 200 -7.17 -11.94 1.55
CA SER A 200 -6.93 -11.22 2.80
C SER A 200 -7.09 -12.11 4.02
N GLY A 201 -8.14 -12.93 4.03
CA GLY A 201 -8.52 -13.75 5.17
C GLY A 201 -7.76 -15.06 5.27
N ILE A 202 -7.43 -15.71 4.14
CA ILE A 202 -6.74 -17.01 4.15
C ILE A 202 -5.25 -16.81 3.91
N ILE A 203 -4.87 -16.22 2.77
CA ILE A 203 -3.46 -16.10 2.38
C ILE A 203 -2.74 -15.09 3.28
N ALA A 204 -3.20 -13.84 3.30
CA ALA A 204 -2.52 -12.77 4.03
C ALA A 204 -2.59 -12.99 5.54
N ALA A 205 -3.77 -13.29 6.11
CA ALA A 205 -3.85 -13.55 7.55
C ALA A 205 -3.12 -14.84 7.96
N GLY A 206 -3.18 -15.89 7.12
CA GLY A 206 -2.47 -17.14 7.35
C GLY A 206 -0.95 -16.98 7.40
N VAL A 207 -0.39 -16.01 6.66
CA VAL A 207 1.04 -15.72 6.66
C VAL A 207 1.40 -14.62 7.68
N LYS A 208 0.71 -13.48 7.64
CA LYS A 208 0.99 -12.30 8.48
C LYS A 208 0.80 -12.60 9.97
N GLY A 209 -0.26 -13.32 10.34
CA GLY A 209 -0.60 -13.58 11.75
C GLY A 209 0.51 -14.34 12.50
N PRO A 210 0.94 -15.52 12.01
CA PRO A 210 2.05 -16.26 12.62
C PRO A 210 3.36 -15.47 12.65
N ILE A 211 3.73 -14.80 11.55
CA ILE A 211 4.97 -14.02 11.49
C ILE A 211 4.95 -12.87 12.48
N ALA A 212 3.85 -12.12 12.55
CA ALA A 212 3.71 -11.01 13.49
C ALA A 212 3.80 -11.49 14.95
N ARG A 213 3.18 -12.64 15.27
CA ARG A 213 3.30 -13.24 16.61
C ARG A 213 4.72 -13.69 16.92
N ALA A 214 5.42 -14.31 15.97
CA ALA A 214 6.81 -14.72 16.13
C ALA A 214 7.73 -13.51 16.34
N ALA A 215 7.56 -12.45 15.53
CA ALA A 215 8.31 -11.20 15.67
C ALA A 215 8.05 -10.53 17.03
N ASN A 216 6.78 -10.47 17.46
CA ASN A 216 6.43 -9.90 18.76
C ASN A 216 6.99 -10.73 19.92
N TRP A 217 6.93 -12.06 19.83
CA TRP A 217 7.55 -12.94 20.83
C TRP A 217 9.06 -12.72 20.92
N PHE A 218 9.74 -12.63 19.78
CA PHE A 218 11.18 -12.34 19.72
C PHE A 218 11.52 -10.99 20.34
N ASN A 219 10.73 -9.95 20.05
CA ASN A 219 10.91 -8.64 20.66
C ASN A 219 10.82 -8.72 22.19
N GLN A 220 9.75 -9.33 22.70
CA GLN A 220 9.47 -9.35 24.14
C GLN A 220 10.39 -10.28 24.95
N HIS A 221 10.88 -11.37 24.35
CA HIS A 221 11.67 -12.37 25.09
C HIS A 221 13.17 -12.22 24.86
N VAL A 222 13.57 -11.84 23.64
CA VAL A 222 14.98 -11.76 23.26
C VAL A 222 15.46 -10.33 23.37
N LEU A 223 14.83 -9.37 22.68
CA LEU A 223 15.30 -7.98 22.68
C LEU A 223 15.15 -7.35 24.06
N ASP A 224 13.95 -7.39 24.64
CA ASP A 224 13.71 -6.83 25.98
C ASP A 224 14.53 -7.58 27.05
N GLY A 225 14.67 -8.90 26.93
CA GLY A 225 15.50 -9.69 27.82
C GLY A 225 16.98 -9.29 27.81
N ILE A 226 17.54 -8.98 26.64
CA ILE A 226 18.92 -8.48 26.51
C ILE A 226 19.05 -7.09 27.13
N VAL A 227 18.10 -6.20 26.85
CA VAL A 227 18.11 -4.82 27.37
C VAL A 227 18.00 -4.82 28.88
N ASP A 228 17.02 -5.54 29.45
CA ASP A 228 16.82 -5.66 30.89
C ASP A 228 18.00 -6.37 31.58
N GLY A 229 18.57 -7.39 30.94
CA GLY A 229 19.77 -8.08 31.42
C GLY A 229 20.96 -7.13 31.52
N THR A 230 21.18 -6.32 30.49
CA THR A 230 22.24 -5.30 30.48
C THR A 230 22.00 -4.23 31.55
N ALA A 231 20.75 -3.79 31.72
CA ALA A 231 20.39 -2.83 32.75
C ALA A 231 20.67 -3.37 34.16
N LYS A 232 20.25 -4.61 34.45
CA LYS A 232 20.52 -5.28 35.74
C LYS A 232 22.00 -5.43 36.02
N ALA A 233 22.78 -5.90 35.04
CA ALA A 233 24.23 -6.03 35.18
C ALA A 233 24.91 -4.67 35.45
N THR A 234 24.43 -3.60 34.81
CA THR A 234 24.96 -2.24 35.02
C THR A 234 24.65 -1.75 36.44
N VAL A 235 23.42 -1.96 36.92
CA VAL A 235 23.02 -1.59 38.28
C VAL A 235 23.82 -2.39 39.32
N GLU A 236 23.99 -3.70 39.12
CA GLU A 236 24.79 -4.54 40.01
C GLU A 236 26.26 -4.12 40.04
N ALA A 237 26.86 -3.84 38.89
CA ALA A 237 28.22 -3.30 38.82
C ALA A 237 28.34 -1.95 39.53
N SER A 238 27.31 -1.09 39.43
CA SER A 238 27.28 0.20 40.10
C SER A 238 27.24 0.05 41.62
N HIS A 239 26.46 -0.91 42.15
CA HIS A 239 26.45 -1.25 43.57
C HIS A 239 27.83 -1.72 44.04
N VAL A 240 28.50 -2.60 43.29
CA VAL A 240 29.85 -3.06 43.63
C VAL A 240 30.84 -1.90 43.67
N VAL A 241 30.80 -1.01 42.68
CA VAL A 241 31.68 0.18 42.66
C VAL A 241 31.41 1.06 43.88
N TYR A 242 30.15 1.34 44.19
CA TYR A 242 29.79 2.20 45.31
C TYR A 242 30.17 1.57 46.67
N ASP A 243 29.78 0.33 46.93
CA ASP A 243 29.99 -0.31 48.23
C ASP A 243 31.48 -0.64 48.46
N VAL A 244 32.20 -1.12 47.44
CA VAL A 244 33.59 -1.57 47.59
C VAL A 244 34.58 -0.44 47.38
N ILE A 245 34.45 0.32 46.29
CA ILE A 245 35.44 1.33 45.93
C ILE A 245 35.18 2.61 46.73
N ASP A 246 33.97 3.16 46.66
CA ASP A 246 33.66 4.45 47.29
C ASP A 246 33.64 4.34 48.81
N GLN A 247 32.72 3.55 49.37
CA GLN A 247 32.58 3.41 50.82
C GLN A 247 33.73 2.62 51.47
N GLY A 248 34.27 1.61 50.78
CA GLY A 248 35.33 0.77 51.34
C GLY A 248 36.72 1.43 51.26
N ILE A 249 37.13 1.83 50.05
CA ILE A 249 38.50 2.29 49.80
C ILE A 249 38.60 3.80 49.98
N VAL A 250 37.77 4.58 49.28
CA VAL A 250 37.91 6.05 49.26
C VAL A 250 37.62 6.61 50.65
N ASP A 251 36.46 6.31 51.22
CA ASP A 251 36.11 6.76 52.57
C ASP A 251 37.07 6.19 53.63
N GLY A 252 37.53 4.95 53.46
CA GLY A 252 38.53 4.35 54.34
C GLY A 252 39.85 5.13 54.36
N VAL A 253 40.35 5.51 53.19
CA VAL A 253 41.58 6.32 53.05
C VAL A 253 41.37 7.73 53.61
N VAL A 254 40.24 8.38 53.28
CA VAL A 254 39.93 9.73 53.75
C VAL A 254 39.79 9.77 55.27
N ASN A 255 38.95 8.90 55.84
CA ASN A 255 38.75 8.82 57.29
C ASN A 255 40.04 8.40 58.01
N GLY A 256 40.83 7.49 57.43
CA GLY A 256 42.13 7.10 57.96
C GLY A 256 43.11 8.27 57.99
N SER A 257 43.17 9.08 56.93
CA SER A 257 44.01 10.28 56.89
C SER A 257 43.57 11.32 57.93
N GLY A 258 42.27 11.51 58.11
CA GLY A 258 41.70 12.36 59.16
C GLY A 258 42.08 11.87 60.56
N ALA A 259 41.93 10.56 60.82
CA ALA A 259 42.29 9.96 62.11
C ALA A 259 43.79 10.13 62.43
N VAL A 260 44.68 10.01 61.42
CA VAL A 260 46.12 10.25 61.61
C VAL A 260 46.39 11.72 61.93
N ALA A 261 45.72 12.65 61.24
CA ALA A 261 45.85 14.07 61.51
C ALA A 261 45.37 14.44 62.93
N ASP A 262 44.21 13.91 63.34
CA ASP A 262 43.64 14.13 64.67
C ASP A 262 44.53 13.55 65.77
N ALA A 263 45.02 12.32 65.60
CA ALA A 263 45.96 11.70 66.54
C ALA A 263 47.26 12.51 66.67
N THR A 264 47.80 13.00 65.55
CA THR A 264 48.99 13.86 65.56
C THR A 264 48.71 15.19 66.27
N GLY A 265 47.54 15.79 66.03
CA GLY A 265 47.11 17.01 66.70
C GLY A 265 46.94 16.84 68.21
N GLU A 266 46.38 15.72 68.64
CA GLU A 266 46.18 15.38 70.06
C GLU A 266 47.52 15.21 70.80
N GLU A 267 48.48 14.53 70.19
CA GLU A 267 49.85 14.41 70.72
C GLU A 267 50.57 15.77 70.80
N LEU A 268 50.46 16.59 69.75
CA LEU A 268 51.03 17.94 69.73
C LEU A 268 50.38 18.85 70.78
N ARG A 269 49.09 18.67 71.08
CA ARG A 269 48.37 19.42 72.13
C ARG A 269 48.98 19.19 73.50
N HIS A 270 49.46 17.97 73.79
CA HIS A 270 50.12 17.66 75.06
C HIS A 270 51.46 18.40 75.27
N LEU A 271 52.10 18.93 74.21
CA LEU A 271 53.28 19.80 74.34
C LEU A 271 52.94 21.18 74.91
N GLN A 272 51.68 21.63 74.81
CA GLN A 272 51.21 22.87 75.41
C GLN A 272 50.69 22.64 76.83
N THR A 273 51.60 22.54 77.80
CA THR A 273 51.28 22.24 79.21
C THR A 273 50.96 23.47 80.07
N GLY A 274 51.16 24.69 79.54
CA GLY A 274 50.99 25.95 80.28
C GLY A 274 52.12 26.29 81.27
N LYS A 275 53.19 25.48 81.37
CA LYS A 275 54.33 25.73 82.27
C LYS A 275 55.45 26.50 81.57
N VAL A 276 55.71 27.74 82.00
CA VAL A 276 56.70 28.66 81.38
C VAL A 276 58.11 28.04 81.29
N GLN A 277 58.52 27.24 82.28
CA GLN A 277 59.83 26.59 82.28
C GLN A 277 60.00 25.56 81.14
N GLN A 278 58.92 24.87 80.75
CA GLN A 278 58.96 23.89 79.66
C GLN A 278 59.08 24.58 78.29
N TYR A 279 58.46 25.75 78.11
CA TYR A 279 58.64 26.56 76.90
C TYR A 279 60.06 27.10 76.75
N ALA A 280 60.68 27.56 77.85
CA ALA A 280 62.07 28.02 77.83
C ALA A 280 63.06 26.89 77.44
N ALA A 281 62.84 25.67 77.98
CA ALA A 281 63.63 24.50 77.62
C ALA A 281 63.45 24.11 76.14
N LEU A 282 62.21 24.10 75.63
CA LEU A 282 61.91 23.84 74.21
C LEU A 282 62.58 24.87 73.29
N LEU A 283 62.53 26.16 73.62
CA LEU A 283 63.19 27.21 72.85
C LEU A 283 64.71 27.03 72.80
N PHE A 284 65.34 26.71 73.93
CA PHE A 284 66.78 26.49 74.00
C PHE A 284 67.21 25.25 73.21
N ALA A 285 66.42 24.16 73.30
CA ALA A 285 66.62 22.95 72.51
C ALA A 285 66.44 23.24 71.01
N GLY A 286 65.38 23.96 70.63
CA GLY A 286 65.11 24.35 69.25
C GLY A 286 66.20 25.23 68.67
N ALA A 287 66.69 26.23 69.41
CA ALA A 287 67.83 27.05 69.01
C ALA A 287 69.11 26.22 68.83
N SER A 288 69.36 25.25 69.71
CA SER A 288 70.52 24.36 69.61
C SER A 288 70.45 23.45 68.39
N VAL A 289 69.28 22.89 68.09
CA VAL A 289 69.05 22.08 66.88
C VAL A 289 69.21 22.93 65.63
N LEU A 290 68.63 24.13 65.60
CA LEU A 290 68.78 25.06 64.47
C LEU A 290 70.25 25.45 64.25
N ALA A 291 71.00 25.74 65.31
CA ALA A 291 72.43 26.01 65.22
C ALA A 291 73.20 24.78 64.67
N GLY A 292 72.87 23.57 65.13
CA GLY A 292 73.46 22.34 64.62
C GLY A 292 73.15 22.08 63.14
N VAL A 293 71.89 22.22 62.73
CA VAL A 293 71.46 22.11 61.32
C VAL A 293 72.12 23.18 60.47
N PHE A 294 72.20 24.42 60.96
CA PHE A 294 72.85 25.52 60.25
C PHE A 294 74.34 25.25 60.04
N VAL A 295 75.03 24.71 61.06
CA VAL A 295 76.42 24.27 60.93
C VAL A 295 76.52 23.15 59.89
N VAL A 296 75.68 22.12 59.95
CA VAL A 296 75.72 21.00 58.99
C VAL A 296 75.44 21.47 57.55
N VAL A 297 74.41 22.28 57.33
CA VAL A 297 74.03 22.80 56.01
C VAL A 297 75.09 23.73 55.42
N LEU A 298 75.77 24.54 56.24
CA LEU A 298 76.89 25.39 55.80
C LEU A 298 78.23 24.64 55.70
N SER A 299 78.30 23.40 56.21
CA SER A 299 79.48 22.53 56.11
C SER A 299 79.46 21.64 54.86
N PHE A 300 78.47 21.83 53.99
CA PHE A 300 78.39 21.31 52.62
C PHE A 300 78.43 22.47 51.62
#